data_AF-A0A853GYB5-F1
#
_entry.id   AF-A0A853GYB5-F1
#
_cell.length_a   1.000
_cell.length_b   1.000
_cell.length_c   1.000
_cell.angle_alpha   90.00
_cell.angle_beta   90.00
_cell.angle_gamma   90.00
#
_symmetry.space_group_name_H-M   'P 1'
#
loop_
_entity.id
_entity.type
_entity.pdbx_description
1 polymer ?
#
loop_
_entity_poly.entity_id
_entity_poly.type
_entity_poly.pdbx_seq_one_letter_code
_entity_poly.pdbx_strand_id
1 'polypeptide(L)'
;MTDQDFETMLFNESSQTATLFVARAVTDLDAMLGEGYAVANPAVLAQWIAVAGSQMVTLQQLHGANGLATQIERLAGMADAIEASAAAAHTGRMQ
;
A
#
# COMPACT_ATOMS: atom_id res chain seq x y z
N MET A 1 -16.45 3.44 20.40
CA MET A 1 -15.60 2.35 19.94
C MET A 1 -14.35 2.41 20.79
N THR A 2 -14.06 1.34 21.53
CA THR A 2 -12.83 1.24 22.32
C THR A 2 -11.67 0.82 21.42
N ASP A 3 -10.43 1.05 21.82
CA ASP A 3 -9.25 0.61 21.06
C ASP A 3 -9.26 -0.91 20.83
N GLN A 4 -9.78 -1.67 21.80
CA GLN A 4 -9.93 -3.12 21.71
C GLN A 4 -10.99 -3.55 20.69
N ASP A 5 -12.07 -2.78 20.52
CA ASP A 5 -13.07 -3.04 19.48
C ASP A 5 -12.45 -2.81 18.09
N PHE A 6 -11.60 -1.79 17.95
CA PHE A 6 -10.91 -1.49 16.70
C PHE A 6 -9.89 -2.57 16.34
N GLU A 7 -9.05 -3.01 17.29
CA GLU A 7 -8.11 -4.11 17.07
C GLU A 7 -8.81 -5.42 16.68
N THR A 8 -9.93 -5.72 17.33
CA THR A 8 -10.73 -6.91 17.02
C THR A 8 -11.31 -6.84 15.61
N MET A 9 -11.84 -5.67 15.22
CA MET A 9 -12.32 -5.44 13.86
C MET A 9 -11.21 -5.61 12.82
N LEU A 10 -10.05 -4.99 13.08
CA LEU A 10 -8.87 -5.07 12.20
C LEU A 10 -8.36 -6.52 12.06
N PHE A 11 -8.32 -7.27 13.16
CA PHE A 11 -7.95 -8.68 13.14
C PHE A 11 -8.93 -9.52 12.31
N ASN A 12 -10.24 -9.31 12.48
CA ASN A 12 -11.25 -10.06 11.72
C ASN A 12 -11.16 -9.79 10.21
N GLU A 13 -11.01 -8.53 9.82
CA GLU A 13 -10.90 -8.13 8.42
C GLU A 13 -9.59 -8.64 7.77
N SER A 14 -8.48 -8.55 8.51
CA SER A 14 -7.19 -9.09 8.06
C SER A 14 -7.18 -10.61 7.95
N SER A 15 -7.82 -11.33 8.89
CA SER A 15 -7.98 -12.78 8.87
C SER A 15 -8.78 -13.26 7.66
N GLN A 16 -9.87 -12.57 7.32
CA GLN A 16 -10.67 -12.88 6.13
C GLN A 16 -9.84 -12.67 4.85
N THR A 17 -9.12 -11.56 4.77
CA THR A 17 -8.24 -11.25 3.63
C THR A 17 -7.14 -12.30 3.47
N ALA A 18 -6.50 -12.69 4.58
CA ALA A 18 -5.46 -13.73 4.58
C ALA A 18 -6.01 -15.07 4.09
N THR A 19 -7.22 -15.44 4.49
CA THR A 19 -7.87 -16.70 4.06
C THR A 19 -8.10 -16.71 2.55
N LEU A 20 -8.61 -15.61 1.98
CA LEU A 20 -8.78 -15.48 0.53
C LEU A 20 -7.45 -15.53 -0.22
N PHE A 21 -6.41 -14.92 0.34
CA PHE A 21 -5.08 -14.94 -0.24
C PHE A 21 -4.47 -16.35 -0.26
N VAL A 22 -4.60 -17.10 0.83
CA VAL A 22 -4.18 -18.51 0.90
C VAL A 22 -4.95 -19.37 -0.09
N ALA A 23 -6.28 -19.22 -0.17
CA ALA A 23 -7.11 -19.98 -1.11
C ALA A 23 -6.71 -19.71 -2.58
N ARG A 24 -6.39 -18.46 -2.91
CA ARG A 24 -5.86 -18.11 -4.22
C ARG A 24 -4.49 -18.73 -4.47
N ALA A 25 -3.58 -18.66 -3.50
CA ALA A 25 -2.25 -19.27 -3.61
C ALA A 25 -2.32 -20.79 -3.84
N VAL A 26 -3.25 -21.48 -3.18
CA VAL A 26 -3.53 -22.91 -3.43
C VAL A 26 -3.99 -23.12 -4.87
N THR A 27 -4.96 -22.34 -5.32
CA THR A 27 -5.52 -22.46 -6.67
C THR A 27 -4.47 -22.19 -7.76
N ASP A 28 -3.65 -21.15 -7.58
CA ASP A 28 -2.62 -20.76 -8.54
C ASP A 28 -1.52 -21.84 -8.64
N LEU A 29 -1.08 -22.38 -7.50
CA LEU A 29 -0.08 -23.44 -7.47
C LEU A 29 -0.60 -24.73 -8.10
N ASP A 30 -1.84 -25.12 -7.80
CA ASP A 30 -2.46 -26.31 -8.38
C ASP A 30 -2.67 -26.15 -9.90
N ALA A 31 -3.03 -24.95 -10.36
CA ALA A 31 -3.15 -24.66 -11.80
C ALA A 31 -1.80 -24.72 -12.54
N MET A 32 -0.70 -24.32 -11.88
CA MET A 32 0.63 -24.29 -12.48
C MET A 32 1.35 -25.63 -12.44
N LEU A 33 1.17 -26.40 -11.35
CA LEU A 33 2.01 -27.55 -11.02
C LEU A 33 1.21 -28.87 -10.91
N GLY A 34 -0.11 -28.80 -11.07
CA GLY A 34 -1.02 -29.94 -11.04
C GLY A 34 -1.92 -29.95 -9.80
N GLU A 35 -3.13 -30.48 -9.94
CA GLU A 35 -4.11 -30.55 -8.85
C GLU A 35 -3.54 -31.26 -7.61
N GLY A 36 -3.74 -30.66 -6.43
CA GLY A 36 -3.27 -31.18 -5.15
C GLY A 36 -1.79 -30.90 -4.85
N TYR A 37 -1.05 -30.24 -5.76
CA TYR A 37 0.35 -29.90 -5.55
C TYR A 37 0.55 -29.02 -4.32
N ALA A 38 -0.29 -28.00 -4.11
CA ALA A 38 -0.20 -27.08 -2.98
C ALA A 38 -0.39 -27.80 -1.63
N VAL A 39 -1.31 -28.76 -1.58
CA VAL A 39 -1.58 -29.59 -0.39
C VAL A 39 -0.43 -30.55 -0.13
N ALA A 40 0.13 -31.15 -1.18
CA ALA A 40 1.28 -32.05 -1.06
C ALA A 40 2.58 -31.33 -0.67
N ASN A 41 2.69 -30.02 -0.96
CA ASN A 41 3.91 -29.24 -0.76
C ASN A 41 3.67 -27.96 0.07
N PRO A 42 3.33 -28.09 1.37
CA PRO A 42 2.98 -26.95 2.22
C PRO A 42 4.12 -25.94 2.39
N ALA A 43 5.38 -26.37 2.32
CA ALA A 43 6.53 -25.47 2.35
C ALA A 43 6.59 -24.56 1.12
N VAL A 44 6.24 -25.10 -0.06
CA VAL A 44 6.19 -24.32 -1.31
C VAL A 44 5.01 -23.34 -1.26
N LEU A 45 3.86 -23.77 -0.77
CA LEU A 45 2.71 -22.89 -0.53
C LEU A 45 3.06 -21.74 0.42
N ALA A 46 3.72 -22.03 1.54
CA ALA A 46 4.15 -21.00 2.49
C ALA A 46 5.16 -20.01 1.87
N GLN A 47 6.13 -20.50 1.11
CA GLN A 47 7.09 -19.66 0.38
C GLN A 47 6.37 -18.77 -0.64
N TRP A 48 5.43 -19.33 -1.40
CA TRP A 48 4.65 -18.60 -2.40
C TRP A 48 3.86 -17.46 -1.75
N ILE A 49 3.13 -17.75 -0.66
CA ILE A 49 2.37 -16.76 0.11
C ILE A 49 3.29 -15.65 0.62
N ALA A 50 4.47 -15.99 1.15
CA ALA A 50 5.42 -15.01 1.66
C ALA A 50 5.95 -14.08 0.55
N VAL A 51 6.28 -14.63 -0.62
CA VAL A 51 6.78 -13.84 -1.75
C VAL A 51 5.66 -12.99 -2.37
N ALA A 52 4.50 -13.57 -2.62
CA ALA A 52 3.37 -12.83 -3.18
C ALA A 52 2.89 -11.74 -2.22
N GLY A 53 2.88 -12.01 -0.90
CA GLY A 53 2.56 -11.04 0.13
C GLY A 53 3.56 -9.88 0.18
N SER A 54 4.87 -10.17 0.10
CA SER A 54 5.90 -9.12 0.09
C SER A 54 5.80 -8.22 -1.14
N GLN A 55 5.54 -8.80 -2.33
CA GLN A 55 5.30 -8.02 -3.55
C GLN A 55 4.09 -7.09 -3.42
N MET A 56 2.99 -7.56 -2.83
CA MET A 56 1.80 -6.73 -2.60
C MET A 56 2.10 -5.56 -1.64
N VAL A 57 2.82 -5.81 -0.55
CA VAL A 57 3.23 -4.76 0.39
C VAL A 57 4.11 -3.72 -0.31
N THR A 58 5.10 -4.17 -1.10
CA THR A 58 5.96 -3.26 -1.86
C THR A 58 5.17 -2.41 -2.85
N LEU A 59 4.21 -2.98 -3.57
CA LEU A 59 3.35 -2.22 -4.48
C LEU A 59 2.50 -1.17 -3.75
N GLN A 60 1.96 -1.50 -2.58
CA GLN A 60 1.23 -0.53 -1.76
C GLN A 60 2.14 0.60 -1.27
N GLN A 61 3.37 0.28 -0.85
CA GLN A 61 4.36 1.27 -0.45
C GLN A 61 4.73 2.20 -1.62
N LEU A 62 4.92 1.66 -2.83
CA LEU A 62 5.20 2.48 -4.02
C LEU A 62 4.03 3.39 -4.37
N HIS A 63 2.79 2.90 -4.32
CA HIS A 63 1.61 3.75 -4.53
C HIS A 63 1.52 4.87 -3.48
N GLY A 64 1.74 4.55 -2.21
CA GLY A 64 1.78 5.54 -1.12
C GLY A 64 2.88 6.58 -1.35
N ALA A 65 4.09 6.13 -1.69
CA ALA A 65 5.23 7.00 -1.96
C ALA A 65 4.97 7.94 -3.15
N ASN A 66 4.39 7.45 -4.24
CA ASN A 66 4.01 8.28 -5.39
C ASN A 66 2.97 9.34 -5.02
N GLY A 67 1.98 8.97 -4.20
CA GLY A 67 0.99 9.90 -3.68
C GLY A 67 1.63 11.00 -2.83
N LEU A 68 2.58 10.65 -1.96
CA LEU A 68 3.34 11.61 -1.16
C LEU A 68 4.22 12.52 -2.03
N ALA A 69 4.92 11.95 -3.01
CA ALA A 69 5.75 12.73 -3.95
C ALA A 69 4.92 13.80 -4.67
N THR A 70 3.74 13.43 -5.18
CA THR A 70 2.81 14.36 -5.83
C THR A 70 2.37 15.49 -4.89
N GLN A 71 2.13 15.18 -3.61
CA GLN A 71 1.77 16.19 -2.61
C GLN A 71 2.93 17.13 -2.31
N ILE A 72 4.17 16.63 -2.29
CA ILE A 72 5.38 17.44 -2.09
C ILE A 72 5.57 18.41 -3.27
N GLU A 73 5.41 17.95 -4.50
CA GLU A 73 5.51 18.82 -5.70
C GLU A 73 4.47 19.94 -5.66
N ARG A 74 3.22 19.60 -5.29
CA ARG A 74 2.16 20.59 -5.11
C ARG A 74 2.49 21.60 -4.01
N LEU A 75 3.04 21.15 -2.88
CA LEU A 75 3.44 22.01 -1.78
C LEU A 75 4.58 22.95 -2.17
N ALA A 76 5.57 22.47 -2.92
CA ALA A 76 6.66 23.28 -3.45
C ALA A 76 6.14 24.39 -4.36
N GLY A 77 5.27 24.07 -5.32
CA GLY A 77 4.66 25.08 -6.19
C GLY A 77 3.81 26.11 -5.43
N MET A 78 3.16 25.72 -4.33
CA MET A 78 2.47 26.66 -3.45
C MET A 78 3.44 27.59 -2.73
N ALA A 79 4.60 27.08 -2.27
CA ALA A 79 5.62 27.89 -1.63
C ALA A 79 6.18 28.95 -2.59
N ASP A 80 6.51 28.56 -3.83
CA ASP A 80 7.00 29.47 -4.86
C ASP A 80 5.98 30.58 -5.17
N ALA A 81 4.70 30.22 -5.26
CA ALA A 81 3.62 31.18 -5.51
C ALA A 81 3.47 32.18 -4.35
N ILE A 82 3.64 31.74 -3.10
CA ILE A 82 3.63 32.60 -1.92
C ILE A 82 4.81 33.57 -1.96
N GLU A 83 6.02 33.08 -2.28
CA GLU A 83 7.21 33.94 -2.38
C GLU A 83 7.04 35.00 -3.48
N ALA A 84 6.58 34.60 -4.66
CA ALA A 84 6.29 35.53 -5.76
C ALA A 84 5.22 36.57 -5.37
N SER A 85 4.16 36.14 -4.68
CA SER A 85 3.10 37.03 -4.20
C SER A 85 3.62 38.03 -3.15
N ALA A 86 4.48 37.58 -2.23
CA ALA A 86 5.11 38.43 -1.22
C ALA A 86 6.05 39.46 -1.86
N ALA A 87 6.86 39.05 -2.85
CA ALA A 87 7.74 39.95 -3.59
C ALA A 87 6.95 41.04 -4.33
N ALA A 88 5.88 40.68 -5.05
CA ALA A 88 5.02 41.62 -5.75
C ALA A 88 4.36 42.63 -4.79
N ALA A 89 3.88 42.17 -3.64
CA ALA A 89 3.29 43.03 -2.60
C ALA A 89 4.31 43.97 -1.94
N HIS A 90 5.60 43.61 -1.93
CA HIS A 90 6.66 44.48 -1.45
C HIS A 90 7.00 45.58 -2.48
N THR A 91 7.14 45.22 -3.76
CA THR A 91 7.39 46.19 -4.84
C THR A 91 6.24 47.20 -4.98
N GLY A 92 4.99 46.75 -4.87
CA GLY A 92 3.81 47.63 -4.94
C GLY A 92 3.67 48.62 -3.76
N ARG A 93 4.36 48.38 -2.63
CA ARG A 93 4.43 49.34 -1.50
C ARG A 93 5.51 50.40 -1.64
N MET A 94 6.44 50.24 -2.59
CA MET A 94 7.56 51.15 -2.85
C MET A 94 7.27 52.16 -3.98
N GLN A 95 6.11 52.06 -4.64
CA GLN A 95 5.59 53.04 -5.61
C GLN A 95 4.63 54.00 -4.92
#